data_AF-A0A1J3G1B7-F1
#
_entry.id   AF-A0A1J3G1B7-F1
#
_cell.length_a   1.000
_cell.length_b   1.000
_cell.length_c   1.000
_cell.angle_alpha   90.00
_cell.angle_beta   90.00
_cell.angle_gamma   90.00
#
_symmetry.space_group_name_H-M   'P 1'
#
loop_
_entity.id
_entity.type
_entity.pdbx_description
1 polymer ?
#
loop_
_entity_poly.entity_id
_entity_poly.type
_entity_poly.pdbx_seq_one_letter_code
_entity_poly.pdbx_strand_id
1 'polypeptide(L)'
;KFFPQEARDRLQLRFLDLTHVERSVREYDAEFFRLVVHTGGELISERALMSRFLQGLRRNIRTKCRGGMYHTRAGLVELAASIE
;
A
#
# COMPACT_ATOMS: atom_id res chain seq x y z
N LYS A 1 -18.10 10.53 10.32
CA LYS A 1 -17.39 9.23 10.34
C LYS A 1 -16.37 9.21 9.19
N PHE A 2 -15.20 9.79 9.40
CA PHE A 2 -14.08 9.71 8.45
C PHE A 2 -12.85 9.39 9.30
N PHE A 3 -12.06 8.41 8.87
CA PHE A 3 -10.74 8.21 9.45
C PHE A 3 -10.00 9.55 9.43
N PRO A 4 -9.42 10.00 10.56
CA PRO A 4 -8.70 11.25 10.58
C PRO A 4 -7.57 11.16 9.56
N GLN A 5 -7.45 12.21 8.74
CA GLN A 5 -6.40 12.31 7.72
C GLN A 5 -5.03 12.04 8.34
N GLU A 6 -4.83 12.45 9.59
CA GLU A 6 -3.64 12.14 10.42
C GLU A 6 -3.28 10.65 10.54
N ALA A 7 -4.25 9.74 10.67
CA ALA A 7 -3.94 8.31 10.68
C ALA A 7 -3.46 7.84 9.30
N ARG A 8 -3.99 8.45 8.23
CA ARG A 8 -3.53 8.21 6.85
C ARG A 8 -2.15 8.80 6.62
N ASP A 9 -1.91 10.03 7.05
CA ASP A 9 -0.65 10.74 6.88
C ASP A 9 0.46 10.08 7.69
N ARG A 10 0.19 9.60 8.91
CA ARG A 10 1.17 8.80 9.68
C ARG A 10 1.49 7.47 9.00
N LEU A 11 0.48 6.80 8.44
CA LEU A 11 0.68 5.61 7.61
C LEU A 11 1.55 5.95 6.40
N GLN A 12 1.22 7.02 5.70
CA GLN A 12 1.92 7.47 4.50
C GLN A 12 3.36 7.91 4.79
N LEU A 13 3.62 8.56 5.93
CA LEU A 13 4.95 8.89 6.42
C LEU A 13 5.75 7.65 6.77
N ARG A 14 5.18 6.70 7.54
CA ARG A 14 5.81 5.39 7.81
C ARG A 14 6.11 4.64 6.51
N PHE A 15 5.24 4.75 5.51
CA PHE A 15 5.43 4.15 4.20
C PHE A 15 6.52 4.84 3.36
N LEU A 16 6.58 6.17 3.36
CA LEU A 16 7.64 6.93 2.71
C LEU A 16 9.00 6.65 3.37
N ASP A 17 9.01 6.44 4.69
CA ASP A 17 10.19 6.03 5.45
C ASP A 17 10.62 4.59 5.11
N LEU A 18 9.66 3.66 5.00
CA LEU A 18 9.88 2.28 4.51
C LEU A 18 10.45 2.25 3.07
N THR A 19 10.07 3.21 2.22
CA THR A 19 10.49 3.28 0.81
C THR A 19 12.03 3.44 0.67
N HIS A 20 12.70 3.98 1.69
CA HIS A 20 14.15 4.18 1.75
C HIS A 20 14.93 2.99 2.31
N VAL A 21 14.29 2.01 2.97
CA VAL A 21 14.98 0.90 3.65
C VAL A 21 14.59 -0.41 2.97
N GLU A 22 15.53 -1.01 2.22
CA GLU A 22 15.74 -2.39 1.74
C GLU A 22 14.69 -3.53 1.98
N ARG A 23 13.41 -3.26 2.20
CA ARG A 23 12.38 -4.27 2.45
C ARG A 23 11.62 -4.64 1.19
N SER A 24 11.28 -5.91 1.10
CA SER A 24 10.53 -6.45 -0.02
C SER A 24 9.06 -6.02 -0.04
N VAL A 25 8.46 -5.94 -1.22
CA VAL A 25 7.02 -5.67 -1.43
C VAL A 25 6.13 -6.60 -0.61
N ARG A 26 6.56 -7.85 -0.38
CA ARG A 26 5.84 -8.81 0.48
C ARG A 26 5.86 -8.42 1.96
N GLU A 27 6.98 -7.94 2.48
CA GLU A 27 7.05 -7.45 3.87
C GLU A 27 6.22 -6.17 4.04
N TYR A 28 6.26 -5.30 3.03
CA TYR A 28 5.42 -4.11 2.95
C TYR A 28 3.92 -4.47 2.96
N ASP A 29 3.51 -5.51 2.24
CA ASP A 29 2.12 -5.98 2.23
C ASP A 29 1.64 -6.46 3.60
N ALA A 30 2.51 -7.19 4.32
CA ALA A 30 2.23 -7.69 5.65
C ALA A 30 2.09 -6.55 6.68
N GLU A 31 2.99 -5.56 6.67
CA GLU A 31 2.86 -4.36 7.52
C GLU A 31 1.60 -3.56 7.17
N PHE A 32 1.30 -3.38 5.88
CA PHE A 32 0.09 -2.71 5.43
C PHE A 32 -1.17 -3.40 5.95
N PHE A 33 -1.25 -4.74 5.83
CA PHE A 33 -2.39 -5.50 6.31
C PHE A 33 -2.52 -5.40 7.83
N ARG A 34 -1.40 -5.49 8.57
CA ARG A 34 -1.38 -5.35 10.02
C ARG A 34 -1.91 -3.99 10.49
N LEU A 35 -1.51 -2.92 9.81
CA LEU A 35 -1.97 -1.56 10.09
C LEU A 35 -3.44 -1.36 9.73
N VAL A 36 -3.88 -1.87 8.57
CA VAL A 36 -5.28 -1.83 8.14
C VAL A 36 -6.17 -2.56 9.14
N VAL A 37 -5.79 -3.76 9.56
CA VAL A 37 -6.52 -4.51 10.60
C VAL A 37 -6.54 -3.73 11.92
N HIS A 38 -5.41 -3.20 12.37
CA HIS A 38 -5.33 -2.42 13.62
C HIS A 38 -6.17 -1.15 13.60
N THR A 39 -6.35 -0.54 12.44
CA THR A 39 -7.09 0.72 12.33
C THR A 39 -8.59 0.53 12.17
N GLY A 40 -9.09 -0.67 11.87
CA GLY A 40 -10.51 -0.91 11.56
C GLY A 40 -10.76 -0.97 10.04
N GLY A 41 -9.90 -1.70 9.35
CA GLY A 41 -9.84 -1.82 7.89
C GLY A 41 -11.08 -2.40 7.21
N GLU A 42 -11.99 -2.97 7.98
CA GLU A 42 -13.27 -3.53 7.51
C GLU A 42 -14.15 -2.48 6.81
N LEU A 43 -13.94 -1.20 7.10
CA LEU A 43 -14.64 -0.07 6.47
C LEU A 43 -13.93 0.46 5.22
N ILE A 44 -12.74 -0.03 4.86
CA ILE A 44 -11.99 0.47 3.72
C ILE A 44 -12.31 -0.39 2.49
N SER A 45 -12.94 0.23 1.48
CA SER A 45 -13.17 -0.43 0.20
C SER A 45 -11.85 -0.89 -0.43
N GLU A 46 -11.89 -2.02 -1.14
CA GLU A 46 -10.70 -2.59 -1.79
C GLU A 46 -10.01 -1.58 -2.71
N ARG A 47 -10.76 -0.76 -3.46
CA ARG A 47 -10.21 0.34 -4.27
C ARG A 47 -9.43 1.36 -3.46
N ALA A 48 -9.90 1.69 -2.26
CA ALA A 48 -9.21 2.63 -1.38
C ALA A 48 -7.95 2.00 -0.76
N LEU A 49 -7.96 0.69 -0.47
CA LEU A 49 -6.78 -0.06 -0.06
C LEU A 49 -5.73 -0.10 -1.19
N MET A 50 -6.14 -0.46 -2.41
CA MET A 50 -5.27 -0.50 -3.59
C MET A 50 -4.66 0.87 -3.91
N SER A 51 -5.47 1.93 -3.89
CA SER A 51 -5.00 3.30 -4.12
C SER A 51 -3.96 3.73 -3.08
N ARG A 52 -4.16 3.36 -1.81
CA ARG A 52 -3.19 3.62 -0.74
C ARG A 52 -1.92 2.81 -0.88
N PHE A 53 -2.04 1.53 -1.22
CA PHE A 53 -0.91 0.66 -1.44
C PHE A 53 0.00 1.24 -2.55
N LEU A 54 -0.59 1.67 -3.68
CA LEU A 54 0.14 2.33 -4.77
C LEU A 54 0.85 3.61 -4.34
N GLN A 55 0.25 4.40 -3.44
CA GLN A 55 0.86 5.64 -2.98
C GLN A 55 2.11 5.40 -2.13
N GLY A 56 2.17 4.31 -1.38
CA GLY A 56 3.34 3.92 -0.60
C GLY A 56 4.39 3.11 -1.38
N LEU A 57 4.10 2.68 -2.61
CA LEU A 57 5.10 2.06 -3.47
C LEU A 57 6.13 3.07 -3.99
N ARG A 58 7.37 2.58 -4.19
CA ARG A 58 8.45 3.33 -4.87
C ARG A 58 7.95 3.91 -6.18
N ARG A 59 8.40 5.13 -6.52
CA ARG A 59 7.95 5.84 -7.73
C ARG A 59 8.11 4.99 -9.01
N ASN A 60 9.18 4.20 -9.11
CA ASN A 60 9.43 3.26 -10.23
C ASN A 60 8.43 2.11 -10.29
N ILE A 61 8.13 1.48 -9.15
CA ILE A 61 7.14 0.39 -9.08
C ILE A 61 5.74 0.96 -9.32
N ARG A 62 5.41 2.10 -8.72
CA ARG A 62 4.13 2.79 -8.87
C ARG A 62 3.81 3.15 -10.32
N THR A 63 4.77 3.67 -11.08
CA THR A 63 4.55 4.00 -12.51
C THR A 63 4.31 2.74 -13.34
N LYS A 64 4.98 1.64 -13.02
CA LYS A 64 4.77 0.33 -13.67
C LYS A 64 3.43 -0.29 -13.28
N CYS A 65 3.07 -0.27 -12.00
CA CYS A 65 1.76 -0.73 -11.53
C CYS A 65 0.62 0.09 -12.12
N ARG A 66 0.73 1.42 -12.26
CA ARG A 66 -0.33 2.24 -12.90
C ARG A 66 -0.68 1.80 -14.32
N GLY A 67 0.23 1.13 -15.04
CA GLY A 67 -0.03 0.54 -16.35
C GLY A 67 -0.48 -0.92 -16.32
N GLY A 68 -0.49 -1.57 -15.15
CA GLY A 68 -0.90 -2.96 -14.98
C GLY A 68 -2.40 -3.11 -14.76
N MET A 69 -2.96 -4.22 -15.26
CA MET A 69 -4.33 -4.62 -14.99
C MET A 69 -4.40 -5.43 -13.69
N TYR A 70 -4.63 -4.78 -12.55
CA TYR A 70 -4.99 -5.45 -11.30
C TYR A 70 -6.43 -5.08 -10.91
N HIS A 71 -7.14 -6.07 -10.38
CA HIS A 71 -8.51 -5.90 -9.88
C HIS A 71 -8.60 -6.08 -8.36
N THR A 72 -7.55 -6.63 -7.74
CA THR A 72 -7.47 -6.91 -6.30
C THR A 72 -6.13 -6.41 -5.73
N ARG A 73 -6.08 -6.23 -4.41
CA ARG A 73 -4.83 -5.86 -3.72
C ARG A 73 -3.74 -6.90 -3.95
N ALA A 74 -4.09 -8.18 -3.88
CA ALA A 74 -3.14 -9.28 -4.07
C ALA A 74 -2.47 -9.22 -5.45
N GLY A 75 -3.23 -9.00 -6.53
CA GLY A 75 -2.64 -8.87 -7.87
C GLY A 75 -1.74 -7.65 -8.02
N LEU A 76 -2.03 -6.57 -7.29
CA LEU A 76 -1.18 -5.38 -7.25
C LEU A 76 0.13 -5.66 -6.50
N VAL A 77 0.07 -6.38 -5.39
CA VAL A 77 1.23 -6.82 -4.60
C VAL A 77 2.12 -7.75 -5.42
N GLU A 78 1.54 -8.73 -6.12
CA GLU A 78 2.29 -9.65 -6.98
C GLU A 78 2.98 -8.92 -8.13
N LEU A 79 2.27 -8.00 -8.79
CA LEU A 79 2.85 -7.18 -9.84
C LEU A 79 4.01 -6.32 -9.27
N ALA A 80 3.78 -5.67 -8.13
CA ALA A 80 4.81 -4.86 -7.49
C ALA A 80 6.03 -5.69 -7.07
N ALA A 81 5.82 -6.89 -6.52
CA ALA A 81 6.88 -7.81 -6.13
C ALA A 81 7.63 -8.40 -7.33
N SER A 82 7.01 -8.45 -8.50
CA SER A 82 7.67 -8.83 -9.76
C SER A 82 8.49 -7.69 -10.37
N ILE A 83 8.29 -6.44 -9.94
CA ILE A 83 9.01 -5.24 -10.44
C ILE A 83 10.15 -4.83 -9.50
N GLU A 84 10.04 -5.15 -8.22
CA GLU A 84 11.13 -5.10 -7.24
C GLU A 84 12.34 -5.93 -7.68
#